data_AF-A0A2H4TWG7-F1
#
_entry.id   AF-A0A2H4TWG7-F1
#
_cell.length_a   1.000
_cell.length_b   1.000
_cell.length_c   1.000
_cell.angle_alpha   90.00
_cell.angle_beta   90.00
_cell.angle_gamma   90.00
#
_symmetry.space_group_name_H-M   'P 1'
#
loop_
_entity.id
_entity.type
_entity.pdbx_description
1 polymer ?
#
loop_
_entity_poly.entity_id
_entity_poly.type
_entity_poly.pdbx_seq_one_letter_code
_entity_poly.pdbx_strand_id
1 'polypeptide(L)'
;MSVTVEKIDVLSFVITGAERLDPVRVMIENYEPGKGRITITCYGKAWTAAWFAMGGDDVQTFIKRVSNEYLIGYFDPQLRSTVDDDNDANLLFVKSEIIKLRREREIDAVLAREMWDEAENADDVKESCCCFGVGNKLLNLFGDDPWYADWPTVPNPKYQYLERVLNAVRDGLKQIEKVEP
;
A
#
# COMPACT_ATOMS: atom_id res chain seq x y z
N MET A 1 -14.62 -18.84 -38.67
CA MET A 1 -13.88 -17.81 -37.92
C MET A 1 -12.44 -17.84 -38.37
N SER A 2 -11.92 -16.74 -38.92
CA SER A 2 -10.50 -16.60 -39.21
C SER A 2 -9.81 -15.96 -37.99
N VAL A 3 -8.78 -16.61 -37.46
CA VAL A 3 -7.94 -16.09 -36.38
C VAL A 3 -6.65 -15.59 -37.01
N THR A 4 -6.24 -14.37 -36.66
CA THR A 4 -4.91 -13.84 -36.99
C THR A 4 -3.98 -14.11 -35.81
N VAL A 5 -2.79 -14.63 -36.09
CA VAL A 5 -1.77 -14.95 -35.08
C VAL A 5 -0.55 -14.10 -35.35
N GLU A 6 -0.09 -13.37 -34.33
CA GLU A 6 1.12 -12.57 -34.39
C GLU A 6 2.12 -13.08 -33.34
N LYS A 7 3.40 -13.09 -33.71
CA LYS A 7 4.49 -13.41 -32.80
C LYS A 7 5.03 -12.11 -32.21
N ILE A 8 5.27 -12.11 -30.90
CA ILE A 8 5.82 -10.96 -30.17
C ILE A 8 7.12 -11.40 -29.51
N ASP A 9 8.13 -10.53 -29.55
CA ASP A 9 9.38 -10.73 -28.82
C ASP A 9 9.24 -10.18 -27.39
N VAL A 10 9.72 -10.98 -26.43
CA VAL A 10 9.60 -10.68 -25.00
C VAL A 10 10.97 -10.68 -24.37
N LEU A 11 11.34 -9.57 -23.71
CA LEU A 11 12.49 -9.57 -22.81
C LEU A 11 12.07 -10.26 -21.52
N SER A 12 12.67 -11.41 -21.21
CA SER A 12 12.41 -12.14 -19.98
C SER A 12 13.69 -12.48 -19.24
N PHE A 13 13.68 -12.24 -17.92
CA PHE A 13 14.82 -12.50 -17.06
C PHE A 13 14.37 -12.79 -15.62
N VAL A 14 15.30 -13.33 -14.83
CA VAL A 14 15.08 -13.65 -13.41
C VAL A 14 16.14 -12.98 -12.57
N ILE A 15 15.72 -12.29 -11.52
CA ILE A 15 16.58 -11.70 -10.51
C ILE A 15 16.62 -12.64 -9.31
N THR A 16 17.83 -12.99 -8.87
CA THR A 16 18.08 -13.84 -7.70
C THR A 16 19.06 -13.15 -6.75
N GLY A 17 19.05 -13.52 -5.47
CA GLY A 17 19.96 -12.95 -4.47
C GLY A 17 19.59 -11.56 -3.97
N ALA A 18 18.43 -11.01 -4.35
CA ALA A 18 17.93 -9.76 -3.79
C ALA A 18 17.52 -9.98 -2.31
N GLU A 19 17.88 -9.02 -1.45
CA GLU A 19 17.65 -9.14 -0.01
C GLU A 19 16.16 -9.25 0.34
N ARG A 20 15.81 -10.26 1.15
CA ARG A 20 14.43 -10.51 1.63
C ARG A 20 13.39 -10.61 0.51
N LEU A 21 13.78 -11.14 -0.65
CA LEU A 21 12.91 -11.42 -1.79
C LEU A 21 13.15 -12.83 -2.33
N ASP A 22 12.06 -13.50 -2.68
CA ASP A 22 12.11 -14.67 -3.56
C ASP A 22 12.57 -14.27 -4.97
N PRO A 23 13.02 -15.23 -5.80
CA PRO A 23 13.37 -14.97 -7.18
C PRO A 23 12.28 -14.19 -7.92
N VAL A 24 12.65 -13.02 -8.45
CA VAL A 24 11.73 -12.12 -9.16
C VAL A 24 11.85 -12.42 -10.65
N ARG A 25 10.78 -12.90 -11.28
CA ARG A 25 10.75 -13.08 -12.74
C ARG A 25 10.07 -11.88 -13.38
N VAL A 26 10.68 -11.38 -14.44
CA VAL A 26 10.21 -10.21 -15.17
C VAL A 26 10.02 -10.59 -16.64
N MET A 27 8.92 -10.12 -17.21
CA MET A 27 8.62 -10.22 -18.63
C MET A 27 8.21 -8.84 -19.12
N ILE A 28 8.88 -8.34 -20.15
CA ILE A 28 8.65 -7.02 -20.74
C ILE A 28 8.33 -7.20 -22.22
N GLU A 29 7.26 -6.54 -22.65
CA GLU A 29 6.77 -6.52 -24.02
C GLU A 29 6.70 -5.08 -24.48
N ASN A 30 7.53 -4.72 -25.47
CA ASN A 30 7.44 -3.43 -26.14
C ASN A 30 6.61 -3.61 -27.41
N TYR A 31 5.43 -2.99 -27.45
CA TYR A 31 4.51 -3.12 -28.58
C TYR A 31 4.92 -2.19 -29.72
N GLU A 32 5.15 -0.92 -29.38
CA GLU A 32 5.64 0.14 -30.28
C GLU A 32 6.23 1.27 -29.42
N PRO A 33 6.95 2.26 -29.98
CA PRO A 33 7.53 3.34 -29.18
C PRO A 33 6.49 4.03 -28.29
N GLY A 34 6.76 4.09 -26.98
CA GLY A 34 5.84 4.65 -26.00
C GLY A 34 4.71 3.71 -25.53
N LYS A 35 4.64 2.45 -26.01
CA LYS A 35 3.60 1.49 -25.62
C LYS A 35 4.17 0.12 -25.29
N GLY A 36 3.75 -0.44 -24.17
CA GLY A 36 4.21 -1.76 -23.75
C GLY A 36 3.59 -2.25 -22.45
N ARG A 37 4.02 -3.42 -22.03
CA ARG A 37 3.55 -4.14 -20.86
C ARG A 37 4.72 -4.71 -20.08
N ILE A 38 4.56 -4.77 -18.77
CA ILE A 38 5.42 -5.52 -17.87
C ILE A 38 4.58 -6.49 -17.05
N THR A 39 5.12 -7.69 -16.85
CA THR A 39 4.62 -8.65 -15.86
C THR A 39 5.76 -9.03 -14.93
N ILE A 40 5.53 -8.89 -13.64
CA ILE A 40 6.47 -9.23 -12.57
C ILE A 40 5.84 -10.34 -11.74
N THR A 41 6.59 -11.40 -11.45
CA THR A 41 6.15 -12.46 -10.53
C THR A 41 7.18 -12.66 -9.43
N CYS A 42 6.70 -12.80 -8.19
CA CYS A 42 7.52 -13.05 -7.01
C CYS A 42 6.63 -13.66 -5.91
N TYR A 43 7.09 -14.71 -5.23
CA TYR A 43 6.36 -15.41 -4.16
C TYR A 43 4.88 -15.71 -4.46
N GLY A 44 4.61 -16.39 -5.57
CA GLY A 44 3.23 -16.77 -5.96
C GLY A 44 2.30 -15.61 -6.33
N LYS A 45 2.80 -14.37 -6.32
CA LYS A 45 2.08 -13.18 -6.78
C LYS A 45 2.55 -12.77 -8.16
N ALA A 46 1.65 -12.13 -8.90
CA ALA A 46 1.91 -11.56 -10.20
C ALA A 46 1.33 -10.14 -10.24
N TRP A 47 2.10 -9.21 -10.79
CA TRP A 47 1.67 -7.84 -11.05
C TRP A 47 1.91 -7.53 -12.53
N THR A 48 0.85 -7.10 -13.21
CA THR A 48 0.90 -6.76 -14.63
C THR A 48 0.41 -5.34 -14.82
N ALA A 49 1.18 -4.54 -15.55
CA ALA A 49 0.79 -3.18 -15.92
C ALA A 49 1.14 -2.94 -17.38
N ALA A 50 0.32 -2.14 -18.04
CA ALA A 50 0.52 -1.73 -19.41
C ALA A 50 0.36 -0.22 -19.53
N TRP A 51 1.18 0.37 -20.38
CA TRP A 51 1.15 1.79 -20.69
C TRP A 51 1.08 1.96 -22.20
N PHE A 52 0.30 2.93 -22.64
CA PHE A 52 0.09 3.23 -24.06
C PHE A 52 0.47 4.68 -24.42
N ALA A 53 1.12 5.37 -23.49
CA ALA A 53 1.55 6.77 -23.62
C ALA A 53 2.78 7.07 -22.75
N MET A 54 3.90 6.37 -22.97
CA MET A 54 5.16 6.56 -22.22
C MET A 54 6.08 7.66 -22.79
N GLY A 55 5.58 8.51 -23.70
CA GLY A 55 6.36 9.62 -24.27
C GLY A 55 7.44 9.20 -25.27
N GLY A 56 7.33 8.01 -25.84
CA GLY A 56 8.31 7.43 -26.76
C GLY A 56 9.31 6.47 -26.10
N ASP A 57 9.39 6.47 -24.77
CA ASP A 57 10.20 5.52 -24.00
C ASP A 57 9.77 4.06 -24.28
N ASP A 58 10.73 3.14 -24.22
CA ASP A 58 10.42 1.72 -24.01
C ASP A 58 10.08 1.45 -22.54
N VAL A 59 9.54 0.27 -22.24
CA VAL A 59 9.12 -0.08 -20.88
C VAL A 59 10.32 -0.04 -19.91
N GLN A 60 11.49 -0.51 -20.33
CA GLN A 60 12.69 -0.54 -19.48
C GLN A 60 13.10 0.87 -19.02
N THR A 61 13.14 1.82 -19.96
CA THR A 61 13.45 3.23 -19.71
C THR A 61 12.39 3.87 -18.83
N PHE A 62 11.11 3.62 -19.15
CA PHE A 62 9.99 4.16 -18.39
C PHE A 62 10.01 3.72 -16.92
N ILE A 63 10.14 2.41 -16.64
CA ILE A 63 10.18 1.84 -15.29
C ILE A 63 11.35 2.40 -14.46
N LYS A 64 12.52 2.61 -15.07
CA LYS A 64 13.67 3.21 -14.39
C LYS A 64 13.44 4.68 -14.02
N ARG A 65 12.63 5.41 -14.79
CA ARG A 65 12.41 6.86 -14.65
C ARG A 65 11.30 7.23 -13.66
N VAL A 66 10.18 6.51 -13.66
CA VAL A 66 9.00 6.85 -12.82
C VAL A 66 9.14 6.37 -11.38
N SER A 67 8.38 6.96 -10.44
CA SER A 67 8.45 6.63 -9.02
C SER A 67 7.85 5.26 -8.69
N ASN A 68 8.25 4.68 -7.55
CA ASN A 68 7.62 3.45 -7.04
C ASN A 68 6.14 3.66 -6.73
N GLU A 69 5.77 4.80 -6.15
CA GLU A 69 4.37 5.12 -5.87
C GLU A 69 3.49 5.06 -7.13
N TYR A 70 3.96 5.65 -8.23
CA TYR A 70 3.25 5.60 -9.50
C TYR A 70 3.08 4.16 -9.99
N LEU A 71 4.16 3.36 -9.97
CA LEU A 71 4.12 1.97 -10.42
C LEU A 71 3.22 1.11 -9.53
N ILE A 72 3.30 1.27 -8.21
CA ILE A 72 2.46 0.56 -7.25
C ILE A 72 0.99 0.90 -7.51
N GLY A 73 0.65 2.16 -7.78
CA GLY A 73 -0.71 2.57 -8.13
C GLY A 73 -1.26 1.88 -9.40
N TYR A 74 -0.39 1.47 -10.34
CA TYR A 74 -0.80 0.67 -11.50
C TYR A 74 -0.92 -0.82 -11.19
N PHE A 75 -0.10 -1.35 -10.29
CA PHE A 75 -0.08 -2.77 -9.95
C PHE A 75 -1.13 -3.16 -8.92
N ASP A 76 -1.40 -2.29 -7.95
CA ASP A 76 -2.39 -2.48 -6.90
C ASP A 76 -2.94 -1.10 -6.46
N PRO A 77 -3.97 -0.58 -7.16
CA PRO A 77 -4.53 0.75 -6.90
C PRO A 77 -5.11 0.93 -5.50
N GLN A 78 -5.42 -0.16 -4.80
CA GLN A 78 -5.98 -0.15 -3.45
C GLN A 78 -4.89 -0.22 -2.37
N LEU A 79 -3.63 -0.48 -2.75
CA LEU A 79 -2.53 -0.62 -1.82
C LEU A 79 -2.04 0.75 -1.33
N ARG A 80 -2.43 1.08 -0.11
CA ARG A 80 -1.98 2.29 0.57
C ARG A 80 -0.55 2.16 1.09
N SER A 81 0.18 3.27 1.10
CA SER A 81 1.55 3.34 1.64
C SER A 81 1.61 3.20 3.16
N THR A 82 0.51 3.53 3.84
CA THR A 82 0.33 3.34 5.28
C THR A 82 -0.95 2.54 5.57
N VAL A 83 -0.98 1.93 6.75
CA VAL A 83 -2.16 1.27 7.33
C VAL A 83 -2.32 1.76 8.77
N ASP A 84 -3.49 1.51 9.35
CA ASP A 84 -3.70 1.75 10.77
C ASP A 84 -2.64 1.04 11.61
N ASP A 85 -2.18 1.71 12.65
CA ASP A 85 -1.28 1.13 13.64
C ASP A 85 -2.03 0.10 14.51
N ASP A 86 -1.29 -0.56 15.40
CA ASP A 86 -1.86 -1.55 16.29
C ASP A 86 -2.88 -0.97 17.30
N ASN A 87 -3.61 -1.88 17.95
CA ASN A 87 -4.65 -1.51 18.89
C ASN A 87 -4.10 -0.73 20.11
N ASP A 88 -2.84 -0.95 20.49
CA ASP A 88 -2.20 -0.25 21.61
C ASP A 88 -1.96 1.22 21.26
N ALA A 89 -1.46 1.50 20.06
CA ALA A 89 -1.33 2.87 19.55
C ALA A 89 -2.69 3.57 19.43
N ASN A 90 -3.69 2.87 18.89
CA ASN A 90 -5.07 3.36 18.81
C ASN A 90 -5.66 3.66 20.20
N LEU A 91 -5.38 2.83 21.20
CA LEU A 91 -5.84 3.02 22.58
C LEU A 91 -5.21 4.25 23.22
N LEU A 92 -3.91 4.48 22.99
CA LEU A 92 -3.23 5.70 23.46
C LEU A 92 -3.83 6.95 22.83
N PHE A 93 -4.15 6.90 21.54
CA PHE A 93 -4.81 7.99 20.83
C PHE A 93 -6.19 8.30 21.41
N VAL A 94 -7.04 7.28 21.58
CA VAL A 94 -8.37 7.40 22.21
C VAL A 94 -8.28 8.01 23.61
N LYS A 95 -7.38 7.50 24.45
CA LYS A 95 -7.14 8.03 25.80
C LYS A 95 -6.71 9.48 25.79
N SER A 96 -5.89 9.89 24.82
CA SER A 96 -5.47 11.28 24.67
C SER A 96 -6.64 12.21 24.33
N GLU A 97 -7.58 11.76 23.50
CA GLU A 97 -8.77 12.54 23.15
C GLU A 97 -9.76 12.65 24.31
N ILE A 98 -9.96 11.57 25.08
CA ILE A 98 -10.76 11.61 26.32
C ILE A 98 -10.18 12.65 27.30
N ILE A 99 -8.86 12.67 27.48
CA ILE A 99 -8.17 13.65 28.34
C ILE A 99 -8.38 15.07 27.82
N LYS A 100 -8.29 15.28 26.50
CA LYS A 100 -8.49 16.58 25.86
C LYS A 100 -9.91 17.09 26.11
N LEU A 101 -10.94 16.32 25.77
CA LEU A 101 -12.34 16.69 26.01
C LEU A 101 -12.63 16.97 27.49
N ARG A 102 -12.03 16.18 28.40
CA ARG A 102 -12.18 16.41 29.85
C ARG A 102 -11.56 17.73 30.30
N ARG A 103 -10.39 18.10 29.75
CA ARG A 103 -9.72 19.40 30.03
C ARG A 103 -10.51 20.57 29.49
N GLU A 104 -11.13 20.41 28.33
CA GLU A 104 -11.98 21.40 27.66
C GLU A 104 -13.37 21.51 28.32
N ARG A 105 -13.72 20.56 29.21
CA ARG A 105 -15.01 20.45 29.91
C ARG A 105 -16.20 20.12 28.99
N GLU A 106 -15.92 19.57 27.82
CA GLU A 106 -16.93 19.01 26.89
C GLU A 106 -17.57 17.74 27.47
N ILE A 107 -16.82 17.01 28.30
CA ILE A 107 -17.31 15.85 29.05
C ILE A 107 -17.05 15.98 30.55
N ASP A 108 -17.92 15.39 31.36
CA ASP A 108 -17.77 15.33 32.81
C ASP A 108 -16.81 14.20 33.25
N ALA A 109 -16.54 14.13 34.56
CA ALA A 109 -15.62 13.13 35.10
C ALA A 109 -16.18 11.70 35.05
N VAL A 110 -17.51 11.54 35.08
CA VAL A 110 -18.16 10.22 35.06
C VAL A 110 -18.10 9.65 33.66
N LEU A 111 -18.53 10.44 32.66
CA LEU A 111 -18.47 10.05 31.25
C LEU A 111 -17.03 9.78 30.80
N ALA A 112 -16.08 10.62 31.21
CA ALA A 112 -14.66 10.39 30.91
C ALA A 112 -14.16 9.06 31.48
N ARG A 113 -14.61 8.68 32.69
CA ARG A 113 -14.24 7.40 33.30
C ARG A 113 -14.88 6.22 32.57
N GLU A 114 -16.16 6.32 32.22
CA GLU A 114 -16.87 5.29 31.45
C GLU A 114 -16.21 5.06 30.09
N MET A 115 -15.92 6.12 29.34
CA MET A 115 -15.20 6.04 28.06
C MET A 115 -13.81 5.42 28.23
N TRP A 116 -13.08 5.77 29.29
CA TRP A 116 -11.75 5.22 29.56
C TRP A 116 -11.81 3.71 29.81
N ASP A 117 -12.74 3.28 30.67
CA ASP A 117 -12.92 1.87 31.00
C ASP A 117 -13.40 1.07 29.77
N GLU A 118 -14.28 1.63 28.93
CA GLU A 118 -14.71 0.99 27.68
C GLU A 118 -13.55 0.83 26.69
N ALA A 119 -12.72 1.86 26.52
CA ALA A 119 -11.55 1.80 25.64
C ALA A 119 -10.53 0.75 26.10
N GLU A 120 -10.27 0.64 27.41
CA GLU A 120 -9.32 -0.36 27.95
C GLU A 120 -9.78 -1.81 27.79
N ASN A 121 -11.10 -2.04 27.71
CA ASN A 121 -11.66 -3.38 27.57
C ASN A 121 -12.03 -3.74 26.12
N ALA A 122 -11.75 -2.86 25.15
CA ALA A 122 -12.05 -3.09 23.74
C ALA A 122 -10.99 -3.98 23.08
N ASP A 123 -11.43 -5.04 22.40
CA ASP A 123 -10.57 -5.88 21.56
C ASP A 123 -10.03 -5.08 20.35
N ASP A 124 -10.89 -4.24 19.75
CA ASP A 124 -10.54 -3.24 18.75
C ASP A 124 -11.17 -1.89 19.16
N VAL A 125 -10.33 -1.00 19.67
CA VAL A 125 -10.77 0.31 20.15
C VAL A 125 -11.19 1.22 19.00
N LYS A 126 -10.58 1.06 17.83
CA LYS A 126 -10.95 1.84 16.64
C LYS A 126 -12.31 1.42 16.13
N GLU A 127 -12.56 0.12 16.05
CA GLU A 127 -13.89 -0.41 15.73
C GLU A 127 -14.93 0.09 16.75
N SER A 128 -14.59 0.07 18.04
CA SER A 128 -15.46 0.58 19.09
C SER A 128 -15.78 2.07 18.93
N CYS A 129 -14.82 2.91 18.52
CA CYS A 129 -15.10 4.31 18.22
C CYS A 129 -15.91 4.52 16.93
N CYS A 130 -15.75 3.63 15.95
CA CYS A 130 -16.25 3.84 14.59
C CYS A 130 -17.60 3.16 14.30
N CYS A 131 -17.97 2.13 15.06
CA CYS A 131 -19.15 1.30 14.80
C CYS A 131 -20.29 1.62 15.77
N PHE A 132 -21.48 1.88 15.22
CA PHE A 132 -22.70 2.14 15.97
C PHE A 132 -23.17 0.92 16.77
N GLY A 133 -22.72 0.82 18.02
CA GLY A 133 -23.21 -0.12 19.03
C GLY A 133 -24.17 0.55 20.01
N VAL A 134 -25.31 -0.09 20.31
CA VAL A 134 -26.23 0.41 21.34
C VAL A 134 -25.52 0.41 22.70
N GLY A 135 -25.43 1.59 23.33
CA GLY A 135 -24.82 1.75 24.66
C GLY A 135 -23.32 2.04 24.65
N ASN A 136 -22.69 2.09 23.48
CA ASN A 136 -21.27 2.39 23.33
C ASN A 136 -20.99 3.86 23.66
N LYS A 137 -20.12 4.10 24.64
CA LYS A 137 -19.79 5.45 25.14
C LYS A 137 -18.76 6.16 24.28
N LEU A 138 -18.03 5.44 23.43
CA LEU A 138 -16.99 5.97 22.55
C LEU A 138 -17.53 6.55 21.25
N LEU A 139 -18.80 6.30 20.91
CA LEU A 139 -19.41 6.71 19.65
C LEU A 139 -19.27 8.20 19.31
N ASN A 140 -19.36 9.06 20.33
CA ASN A 140 -19.33 10.51 20.13
C ASN A 140 -17.94 11.11 20.42
N LEU A 141 -16.92 10.27 20.65
CA LEU A 141 -15.58 10.74 21.03
C LEU A 141 -14.95 11.64 19.96
N PHE A 142 -15.16 11.31 18.68
CA PHE A 142 -14.58 12.02 17.53
C PHE A 142 -15.63 12.78 16.70
N GLY A 143 -16.84 12.97 17.24
CA GLY A 143 -17.95 13.59 16.51
C GLY A 143 -18.57 12.64 15.45
N ASP A 144 -19.00 13.20 14.32
CA ASP A 144 -19.83 12.50 13.34
C ASP A 144 -19.05 11.53 12.43
N ASP A 145 -17.74 11.71 12.30
CA ASP A 145 -16.88 11.01 11.33
C ASP A 145 -15.63 10.38 11.99
N PRO A 146 -15.78 9.48 12.98
CA PRO A 146 -14.67 8.87 13.72
C PRO A 146 -13.68 8.12 12.82
N TRP A 147 -14.13 7.62 11.66
CA TRP A 147 -13.30 6.94 10.66
C TRP A 147 -12.20 7.83 10.05
N TYR A 148 -12.41 9.15 10.05
CA TYR A 148 -11.50 10.13 9.46
C TYR A 148 -10.71 10.92 10.51
N ALA A 149 -10.76 10.51 11.79
CA ALA A 149 -9.86 11.05 12.78
C ALA A 149 -8.39 10.73 12.43
N ASP A 150 -7.45 11.48 12.99
CA ASP A 150 -6.00 11.31 12.81
C ASP A 150 -5.47 10.06 13.54
N TRP A 151 -6.06 8.90 13.26
CA TRP A 151 -5.65 7.62 13.82
C TRP A 151 -4.16 7.37 13.56
N PRO A 152 -3.43 6.80 14.53
CA PRO A 152 -2.06 6.36 14.33
C PRO A 152 -1.95 5.44 13.11
N THR A 153 -0.92 5.66 12.30
CA THR A 153 -0.64 4.84 11.12
C THR A 153 0.83 4.46 11.04
N VAL A 154 1.09 3.30 10.46
CA VAL A 154 2.43 2.77 10.20
C VAL A 154 2.64 2.48 8.72
N PRO A 155 3.90 2.43 8.25
CA PRO A 155 4.20 2.01 6.89
C PRO A 155 3.61 0.62 6.59
N ASN A 156 2.91 0.50 5.45
CA ASN A 156 2.28 -0.75 5.06
C ASN A 156 3.33 -1.79 4.63
N PRO A 157 3.48 -2.93 5.32
CA PRO A 157 4.48 -3.93 4.97
C PRO A 157 4.30 -4.52 3.56
N LYS A 158 3.05 -4.58 3.06
CA LYS A 158 2.75 -5.04 1.70
C LYS A 158 3.22 -4.03 0.64
N TYR A 159 3.05 -2.73 0.91
CA TYR A 159 3.55 -1.66 0.06
C TYR A 159 5.08 -1.66 0.01
N GLN A 160 5.74 -1.72 1.16
CA GLN A 160 7.19 -1.83 1.26
C GLN A 160 7.73 -3.09 0.56
N TYR A 161 6.99 -4.21 0.62
CA TYR A 161 7.36 -5.42 -0.10
C TYR A 161 7.36 -5.20 -1.62
N LEU A 162 6.28 -4.63 -2.17
CA LEU A 162 6.21 -4.34 -3.61
C LEU A 162 7.27 -3.30 -4.02
N GLU A 163 7.55 -2.34 -3.15
CA GLU A 163 8.64 -1.38 -3.36
C GLU A 163 10.00 -2.06 -3.52
N ARG A 164 10.34 -3.03 -2.65
CA ARG A 164 11.57 -3.83 -2.78
C ARG A 164 11.59 -4.61 -4.09
N VAL A 165 10.46 -5.20 -4.50
CA VAL A 165 10.35 -5.91 -5.78
C VAL A 165 10.67 -4.96 -6.94
N LEU A 166 10.09 -3.76 -6.98
CA LEU A 166 10.34 -2.78 -8.03
C LEU A 166 11.79 -2.29 -8.05
N ASN A 167 12.38 -2.08 -6.88
CA ASN A 167 13.80 -1.72 -6.77
C ASN A 167 14.69 -2.83 -7.33
N ALA A 168 14.41 -4.09 -6.99
CA ALA A 168 15.11 -5.24 -7.55
C ALA A 168 14.95 -5.32 -9.09
N VAL A 169 13.75 -5.04 -9.61
CA VAL A 169 13.51 -4.98 -11.07
C VAL A 169 14.38 -3.91 -11.73
N ARG A 170 14.45 -2.70 -11.16
CA ARG A 170 15.32 -1.63 -11.71
C ARG A 170 16.79 -2.03 -11.69
N ASP A 171 17.25 -2.63 -10.61
CA ASP A 171 18.64 -3.04 -10.50
C ASP A 171 18.97 -4.20 -11.45
N GLY A 172 18.03 -5.13 -11.67
CA GLY A 172 18.12 -6.15 -12.71
C GLY A 172 18.24 -5.56 -14.11
N LEU A 173 17.40 -4.57 -14.45
CA LEU A 173 17.47 -3.87 -15.74
C LEU A 173 18.84 -3.19 -15.95
N LYS A 174 19.35 -2.48 -14.93
CA LYS A 174 20.69 -1.86 -14.99
C LYS A 174 21.82 -2.88 -15.17
N GLN A 175 21.66 -4.10 -14.65
CA GLN A 175 22.66 -5.16 -14.82
C GLN A 175 22.65 -5.71 -16.24
N ILE A 176 21.47 -5.90 -16.84
CA ILE A 176 21.35 -6.36 -18.23
C ILE A 176 22.02 -5.37 -19.19
N GLU A 177 21.77 -4.06 -18.99
CA GLU A 177 22.37 -2.99 -19.80
C GLU A 177 23.90 -2.91 -19.69
N LYS A 178 24.49 -3.43 -18.61
CA LYS A 178 25.96 -3.51 -18.46
C LYS A 178 26.57 -4.74 -19.14
N VAL A 179 25.77 -5.76 -19.38
CA VAL A 179 26.20 -7.05 -19.95
C VAL A 179 26.06 -7.05 -21.48
N GLU A 180 25.16 -6.23 -22.02
CA GLU A 180 25.05 -5.99 -23.46
C GLU A 180 26.22 -5.09 -23.94
N PRO A 181 27.06 -5.55 -24.88
CA PRO A 181 28.23 -4.81 -25.39
C PRO A 181 27.89 -3.63 -26.30
#